data_AF-A0AAV9B6A6-F1
#
_entry.id   AF-A0AAV9B6A6-F1
#
_cell.length_a   1.000
_cell.length_b   1.000
_cell.length_c   1.000
_cell.angle_alpha   90.00
_cell.angle_beta   90.00
_cell.angle_gamma   90.00
#
_symmetry.space_group_name_H-M   'P 1'
#
loop_
_entity.id
_entity.type
_entity.pdbx_description
1 polymer ?
#
loop_
_entity_poly.entity_id
_entity_poly.type
_entity_poly.pdbx_seq_one_letter_code
_entity_poly.pdbx_strand_id
1 'polypeptide(L)'
;MVGVVGGVAVEESFIFGEDGNGNASLPQSSASLLRLLHYSNIPMAILCGDSVPSEKESRGTPIMTVGYVMKPSREEDFLKAGLRHRHAVARGAFPMNPSQNGLMFIPIQMDLPLSYQMQYVDIILHKATDEIIAIDPCASSNFSGGISYSKGMQELKRYIQDHPECCVIDPLDNIHPLLDRFRIQQILLGLEVPFLNGHKTLPKILFKVSSFSEPNLEGRLSEANLSFPNIVKPQVACGVADAHNMAVVFRAEDFKGLSVPVPAIIQEYVDHGSSIYKFYVLGENVFHATRKSMPNANVLLSSSEENGSAPILFDSLKSLPTSNEGQGSNAGKHSLDVQEGSGDHVIVDVNYLPSFKEIPVSEAIPAFWDAIRSSYDSRKAK
;
A
#
# COMPACT_ATOMS: atom_id res chain seq x y z
N MET A 1 17.31 -14.10 -0.99
CA MET A 1 16.07 -13.75 -1.70
C MET A 1 15.14 -13.22 -0.62
N VAL A 2 14.71 -11.95 -0.65
CA VAL A 2 14.12 -11.31 0.56
C VAL A 2 12.60 -11.43 0.47
N GLY A 3 11.96 -12.16 1.38
CA GLY A 3 10.51 -12.14 1.52
C GLY A 3 10.07 -10.80 2.09
N VAL A 4 9.10 -10.14 1.44
CA VAL A 4 8.66 -8.77 1.76
C VAL A 4 7.20 -8.76 2.24
N VAL A 5 6.87 -7.79 3.11
CA VAL A 5 5.51 -7.55 3.59
C VAL A 5 4.96 -6.24 3.02
N GLY A 6 4.02 -6.32 2.09
CA GLY A 6 3.44 -5.16 1.40
C GLY A 6 1.94 -5.32 1.14
N GLY A 7 1.27 -4.26 0.74
CA GLY A 7 -0.10 -4.31 0.23
C GLY A 7 -0.26 -3.46 -1.02
N VAL A 8 -0.99 -3.96 -2.00
CA VAL A 8 -1.27 -3.27 -3.27
C VAL A 8 -2.77 -3.11 -3.42
N ALA A 9 -3.26 -1.90 -3.72
CA ALA A 9 -4.66 -1.70 -4.03
C ALA A 9 -4.85 -1.68 -5.57
N VAL A 10 -5.72 -2.57 -6.07
CA VAL A 10 -6.02 -2.74 -7.49
C VAL A 10 -7.52 -2.54 -7.72
N GLU A 11 -7.88 -1.99 -8.86
CA GLU A 11 -9.24 -1.72 -9.29
C GLU A 11 -9.98 -2.97 -9.82
N GLU A 12 -11.33 -2.93 -9.80
CA GLU A 12 -12.21 -4.01 -10.22
C GLU A 12 -12.49 -4.03 -11.72
N SER A 13 -11.88 -4.98 -12.42
CA SER A 13 -12.56 -5.68 -13.52
C SER A 13 -11.87 -7.03 -13.78
N PHE A 14 -12.62 -8.14 -13.60
CA PHE A 14 -12.22 -9.54 -13.77
C PHE A 14 -11.02 -10.08 -12.96
N ILE A 15 -11.07 -9.89 -11.63
CA ILE A 15 -10.19 -10.60 -10.70
C ILE A 15 -10.74 -11.98 -10.30
N PHE A 16 -11.99 -12.32 -10.63
CA PHE A 16 -12.64 -13.56 -10.20
C PHE A 16 -13.16 -14.41 -11.35
N GLY A 17 -12.89 -15.71 -11.27
CA GLY A 17 -13.70 -16.75 -11.90
C GLY A 17 -14.55 -17.44 -10.83
N GLU A 18 -15.75 -17.89 -11.20
CA GLU A 18 -16.50 -18.82 -10.37
C GLU A 18 -15.74 -20.16 -10.34
N ASP A 19 -15.41 -20.66 -9.15
CA ASP A 19 -15.05 -22.07 -9.06
C ASP A 19 -16.28 -22.93 -9.42
N GLY A 20 -16.10 -24.23 -9.64
CA GLY A 20 -17.20 -25.14 -9.98
C GLY A 20 -18.33 -25.24 -8.94
N ASN A 21 -18.26 -24.45 -7.85
CA ASN A 21 -19.20 -24.34 -6.75
C ASN A 21 -19.81 -22.92 -6.59
N GLY A 22 -19.51 -21.98 -7.48
CA GLY A 22 -20.08 -20.62 -7.45
C GLY A 22 -19.47 -19.69 -6.39
N ASN A 23 -18.31 -20.03 -5.83
CA ASN A 23 -17.57 -19.11 -4.96
C ASN A 23 -16.62 -18.25 -5.80
N ALA A 24 -16.48 -16.97 -5.41
CA ALA A 24 -15.48 -16.07 -5.98
C ALA A 24 -14.07 -16.63 -5.70
N SER A 25 -13.39 -17.12 -6.74
CA SER A 25 -12.03 -17.64 -6.65
C SER A 25 -11.08 -16.77 -7.47
N LEU A 26 -9.87 -16.56 -6.98
CA LEU A 26 -8.82 -15.85 -7.73
C LEU A 26 -8.35 -16.78 -8.86
N PRO A 27 -8.65 -16.52 -10.15
CA PRO A 27 -8.14 -17.30 -11.24
C PRO A 27 -6.61 -17.18 -11.28
N GLN A 28 -5.94 -18.23 -11.77
CA GLN A 28 -4.47 -18.28 -11.92
C GLN A 28 -3.87 -17.04 -12.63
N SER A 29 -4.67 -16.34 -13.44
CA SER A 29 -4.33 -15.08 -14.12
C SER A 29 -4.12 -13.90 -13.16
N SER A 30 -4.97 -13.69 -12.14
CA SER A 30 -4.78 -12.58 -11.17
C SER A 30 -3.62 -12.85 -10.21
N ALA A 31 -3.35 -14.12 -9.91
CA ALA A 31 -2.15 -14.55 -9.21
C ALA A 31 -0.87 -14.20 -10.00
N SER A 32 -0.95 -14.16 -11.33
CA SER A 32 0.17 -13.79 -12.21
C SER A 32 0.46 -12.29 -12.15
N LEU A 33 -0.57 -11.43 -12.12
CA LEU A 33 -0.43 -9.97 -11.88
C LEU A 33 0.26 -9.66 -10.55
N LEU A 34 -0.18 -10.36 -9.51
CA LEU A 34 0.32 -10.16 -8.14
C LEU A 34 1.73 -10.73 -8.01
N ARG A 35 2.03 -11.82 -8.74
CA ARG A 35 3.39 -12.29 -8.98
C ARG A 35 4.24 -11.24 -9.72
N LEU A 36 3.71 -10.55 -10.72
CA LEU A 36 4.44 -9.50 -11.46
C LEU A 36 4.71 -8.24 -10.64
N LEU A 37 3.78 -7.85 -9.77
CA LEU A 37 4.02 -6.82 -8.75
C LEU A 37 5.04 -7.28 -7.71
N HIS A 38 5.07 -8.58 -7.42
CA HIS A 38 6.10 -9.22 -6.63
C HIS A 38 7.45 -9.37 -7.37
N TYR A 39 7.49 -9.30 -8.71
CA TYR A 39 8.70 -9.30 -9.56
C TYR A 39 9.06 -7.91 -10.10
N SER A 40 8.50 -6.88 -9.50
CA SER A 40 8.66 -5.50 -9.95
C SER A 40 9.94 -4.86 -9.42
N ASN A 41 10.49 -3.86 -10.13
CA ASN A 41 11.56 -3.00 -9.59
C ASN A 41 11.04 -2.05 -8.47
N ILE A 42 9.84 -2.30 -7.92
CA ILE A 42 9.44 -1.75 -6.61
C ILE A 42 10.31 -2.54 -5.66
N PRO A 43 10.95 -1.97 -4.64
CA PRO A 43 11.80 -2.76 -3.76
C PRO A 43 10.99 -3.82 -2.97
N MET A 44 10.73 -4.91 -3.66
CA MET A 44 9.97 -6.13 -3.39
C MET A 44 10.80 -7.19 -4.13
N ALA A 45 12.07 -7.36 -3.74
CA ALA A 45 13.07 -7.99 -4.60
C ALA A 45 13.03 -9.52 -4.55
N ILE A 46 12.65 -10.19 -5.64
CA ILE A 46 13.04 -11.60 -5.88
C ILE A 46 13.47 -11.86 -7.34
N LEU A 47 14.65 -12.48 -7.47
CA LEU A 47 15.13 -13.25 -8.64
C LEU A 47 14.55 -14.67 -8.59
N CYS A 48 14.04 -15.16 -9.71
CA CYS A 48 13.69 -16.57 -9.89
C CYS A 48 14.96 -17.42 -10.05
N GLY A 49 15.01 -18.57 -9.39
CA GLY A 49 16.00 -19.60 -9.58
C GLY A 49 15.53 -20.87 -8.86
N ASP A 50 15.13 -21.87 -9.63
CA ASP A 50 14.59 -23.14 -9.17
C ASP A 50 15.51 -23.80 -8.13
N SER A 51 15.08 -23.82 -6.88
CA SER A 51 15.53 -24.84 -5.92
C SER A 51 14.45 -25.08 -4.89
N VAL A 52 13.76 -26.21 -5.06
CA VAL A 52 12.93 -26.87 -4.04
C VAL A 52 13.73 -26.95 -2.74
N PRO A 53 13.23 -26.46 -1.58
CA PRO A 53 13.89 -26.72 -0.31
C PRO A 53 13.70 -28.20 0.01
N SER A 54 14.79 -28.95 -0.04
CA SER A 54 14.87 -30.33 0.46
C SER A 54 14.45 -30.36 1.92
N GLU A 55 13.54 -31.27 2.26
CA GLU A 55 13.27 -31.69 3.63
C GLU A 55 14.58 -31.91 4.39
N LYS A 56 14.79 -31.17 5.48
CA LYS A 56 15.83 -31.49 6.47
C LYS A 56 15.21 -31.66 7.84
N GLU A 57 15.65 -32.76 8.44
CA GLU A 57 15.23 -33.40 9.68
C GLU A 57 15.14 -32.48 10.90
N SER A 58 14.29 -32.95 11.82
CA SER A 58 14.00 -32.41 13.14
C SER A 58 15.23 -32.10 14.00
N ARG A 59 15.66 -30.84 13.97
CA ARG A 59 16.04 -30.09 15.17
C ARG A 59 14.97 -29.03 15.36
N GLY A 60 14.44 -28.85 16.57
CA GLY A 60 13.38 -27.86 16.82
C GLY A 60 13.75 -26.51 16.20
N THR A 61 12.79 -25.86 15.54
CA THR A 61 12.97 -24.56 14.87
C THR A 61 13.68 -23.59 15.82
N PRO A 62 14.85 -23.04 15.46
CA PRO A 62 15.62 -22.18 16.35
C PRO A 62 14.78 -20.95 16.70
N ILE A 63 14.68 -20.68 18.00
CA ILE A 63 13.93 -19.52 18.50
C ILE A 63 14.66 -18.25 18.05
N MET A 64 13.91 -17.27 17.54
CA MET A 64 14.42 -15.96 17.16
C MET A 64 13.64 -14.85 17.82
N THR A 65 14.34 -13.80 18.18
CA THR A 65 13.75 -12.59 18.73
C THR A 65 13.65 -11.50 17.67
N VAL A 66 12.42 -11.10 17.38
CA VAL A 66 12.09 -9.98 16.50
C VAL A 66 11.90 -8.72 17.36
N GLY A 67 12.85 -7.80 17.28
CA GLY A 67 12.69 -6.45 17.82
C GLY A 67 11.83 -5.62 16.87
N TYR A 68 10.76 -4.98 17.36
CA TYR A 68 9.87 -4.19 16.51
C TYR A 68 9.77 -2.72 16.87
N VAL A 69 9.53 -1.87 15.85
CA VAL A 69 9.30 -0.43 15.96
C VAL A 69 8.14 0.01 15.06
N MET A 70 7.09 0.57 15.65
CA MET A 70 5.99 1.21 14.94
C MET A 70 5.22 2.13 15.90
N LYS A 71 4.32 2.98 15.39
CA LYS A 71 3.51 3.83 16.27
C LYS A 71 2.52 3.00 17.11
N PRO A 72 2.09 3.48 18.29
CA PRO A 72 1.21 2.73 19.19
C PRO A 72 -0.10 2.23 18.56
N SER A 73 -0.73 3.03 17.69
CA SER A 73 -1.96 2.60 17.00
C SER A 73 -1.73 1.46 16.01
N ARG A 74 -0.52 1.36 15.45
CA ARG A 74 -0.16 0.21 14.61
C ARG A 74 0.12 -1.02 15.46
N GLU A 75 0.83 -0.88 16.58
CA GLU A 75 1.02 -1.99 17.52
C GLU A 75 -0.32 -2.56 17.97
N GLU A 76 -1.26 -1.68 18.32
CA GLU A 76 -2.62 -2.07 18.67
C GLU A 76 -3.32 -2.85 17.55
N ASP A 77 -3.18 -2.41 16.30
CA ASP A 77 -3.72 -3.12 15.13
C ASP A 77 -3.14 -4.55 14.95
N PHE A 78 -1.89 -4.79 15.35
CA PHE A 78 -1.24 -6.11 15.29
C PHE A 78 -1.51 -6.97 16.54
N LEU A 79 -1.70 -6.34 17.71
CA LEU A 79 -1.93 -6.99 18.99
C LEU A 79 -3.42 -7.30 19.24
N LYS A 80 -4.29 -6.31 19.06
CA LYS A 80 -5.71 -6.38 19.42
C LYS A 80 -6.58 -6.97 18.31
N ALA A 81 -7.60 -7.67 18.77
CA ALA A 81 -8.67 -8.27 17.98
C ALA A 81 -9.34 -7.28 17.02
N GLY A 82 -9.64 -7.72 15.80
CA GLY A 82 -10.79 -7.14 15.11
C GLY A 82 -12.09 -7.52 15.85
N LEU A 83 -13.02 -6.58 16.00
CA LEU A 83 -14.36 -6.88 16.50
C LEU A 83 -15.16 -7.62 15.43
N ARG A 84 -15.39 -8.92 15.63
CA ARG A 84 -16.56 -9.61 15.07
C ARG A 84 -17.30 -10.30 16.20
N HIS A 85 -18.57 -9.97 16.37
CA HIS A 85 -19.53 -10.60 17.29
C HIS A 85 -19.06 -10.75 18.75
N ARG A 86 -19.04 -9.63 19.50
CA ARG A 86 -19.08 -9.56 20.97
C ARG A 86 -18.02 -10.35 21.78
N HIS A 87 -16.99 -10.92 21.17
CA HIS A 87 -15.84 -11.50 21.87
C HIS A 87 -14.54 -11.04 21.16
N ALA A 88 -13.65 -10.39 21.90
CA ALA A 88 -12.34 -10.00 21.39
C ALA A 88 -11.42 -11.23 21.31
N VAL A 89 -11.07 -11.67 20.11
CA VAL A 89 -9.99 -12.67 19.90
C VAL A 89 -8.74 -11.91 19.50
N ALA A 90 -7.77 -11.79 20.42
CA ALA A 90 -6.50 -11.11 20.14
C ALA A 90 -5.89 -11.62 18.82
N ARG A 91 -5.42 -10.72 17.93
CA ARG A 91 -4.77 -11.13 16.68
C ARG A 91 -3.49 -11.89 16.96
N GLY A 92 -2.78 -11.53 18.03
CA GLY A 92 -1.63 -12.29 18.53
C GLY A 92 -0.44 -12.29 17.57
N ALA A 93 -0.29 -11.25 16.74
CA ALA A 93 0.79 -11.20 15.74
C ALA A 93 2.19 -11.10 16.37
N PHE A 94 2.28 -10.52 17.58
CA PHE A 94 3.53 -10.34 18.33
C PHE A 94 3.51 -11.15 19.63
N PRO A 95 3.66 -12.48 19.57
CA PRO A 95 3.68 -13.30 20.77
C PRO A 95 4.97 -13.09 21.57
N MET A 96 4.84 -13.01 22.89
CA MET A 96 5.98 -12.94 23.83
C MET A 96 6.66 -14.30 24.04
N ASN A 97 5.96 -15.40 23.74
CA ASN A 97 6.49 -16.75 23.72
C ASN A 97 6.73 -17.18 22.27
N PRO A 98 7.65 -18.13 22.00
CA PRO A 98 7.89 -18.60 20.63
C PRO A 98 6.60 -19.05 19.93
N SER A 99 6.35 -18.51 18.74
CA SER A 99 5.29 -18.93 17.84
C SER A 99 5.56 -20.35 17.30
N GLN A 100 4.62 -20.86 16.49
CA GLN A 100 4.76 -22.17 15.82
C GLN A 100 5.99 -22.28 14.91
N ASN A 101 6.55 -21.16 14.43
CA ASN A 101 7.77 -21.12 13.62
C ASN A 101 8.97 -20.52 14.38
N GLY A 102 8.87 -20.46 15.71
CA GLY A 102 9.97 -20.10 16.61
C GLY A 102 10.21 -18.60 16.75
N LEU A 103 9.31 -17.73 16.30
CA LEU A 103 9.47 -16.28 16.46
C LEU A 103 8.88 -15.79 17.79
N MET A 104 9.63 -14.99 18.53
CA MET A 104 9.09 -14.14 19.61
C MET A 104 9.29 -12.68 19.24
N PHE A 105 8.47 -11.79 19.79
CA PHE A 105 8.49 -10.37 19.47
C PHE A 105 8.69 -9.53 20.73
N ILE A 106 9.59 -8.56 20.66
CA ILE A 106 9.82 -7.59 21.73
C ILE A 106 9.83 -6.16 21.16
N PRO A 107 9.22 -5.18 21.83
CA PRO A 107 9.31 -3.79 21.40
C PRO A 107 10.74 -3.27 21.59
N ILE A 108 11.25 -2.53 20.61
CA ILE A 108 12.49 -1.76 20.76
C ILE A 108 12.15 -0.41 21.38
N GLN A 109 12.68 -0.14 22.56
CA GLN A 109 12.47 1.09 23.31
C GLN A 109 13.45 2.16 22.83
N MET A 110 12.94 3.13 22.07
CA MET A 110 13.73 4.19 21.42
C MET A 110 14.33 5.22 22.38
N ASP A 111 13.93 5.20 23.65
CA ASP A 111 14.46 6.02 24.73
C ASP A 111 15.61 5.33 25.50
N LEU A 112 15.90 4.06 25.21
CA LEU A 112 16.99 3.29 25.80
C LEU A 112 18.13 3.05 24.80
N PRO A 113 19.38 2.84 25.27
CA PRO A 113 20.50 2.59 24.37
C PRO A 113 20.30 1.33 23.52
N LEU A 114 20.37 1.48 22.19
CA LEU A 114 20.20 0.36 21.25
C LEU A 114 21.25 -0.73 21.44
N SER A 115 22.50 -0.38 21.80
CA SER A 115 23.59 -1.34 22.02
C SER A 115 23.30 -2.41 23.08
N TYR A 116 22.42 -2.13 24.04
CA TYR A 116 22.00 -3.13 25.04
C TYR A 116 20.85 -4.00 24.53
N GLN A 117 19.89 -3.39 23.84
CA GLN A 117 18.70 -4.08 23.34
C GLN A 117 19.04 -5.03 22.19
N MET A 118 19.92 -4.60 21.29
CA MET A 118 20.27 -5.34 20.07
C MET A 118 21.05 -6.64 20.34
N GLN A 119 21.60 -6.83 21.54
CA GLN A 119 22.21 -8.10 21.95
C GLN A 119 21.20 -9.25 22.03
N TYR A 120 19.92 -8.93 22.16
CA TYR A 120 18.83 -9.89 22.29
C TYR A 120 17.91 -9.92 21.07
N VAL A 121 18.22 -9.14 20.03
CA VAL A 121 17.38 -9.01 18.82
C VAL A 121 18.12 -9.62 17.64
N ASP A 122 17.49 -10.63 17.02
CA ASP A 122 18.01 -11.24 15.80
C ASP A 122 17.52 -10.52 14.54
N ILE A 123 16.29 -9.99 14.59
CA ILE A 123 15.59 -9.37 13.46
C ILE A 123 14.97 -8.05 13.91
N ILE A 124 15.18 -6.98 13.15
CA ILE A 124 14.57 -5.67 13.34
C ILE A 124 13.41 -5.54 12.34
N LEU A 125 12.18 -5.60 12.84
CA LEU A 125 10.97 -5.29 12.08
C LEU A 125 10.58 -3.84 12.32
N HIS A 126 10.29 -3.06 11.28
CA HIS A 126 9.87 -1.68 11.52
C HIS A 126 8.85 -1.15 10.52
N LYS A 127 8.03 -0.20 10.99
CA LYS A 127 7.23 0.70 10.16
C LYS A 127 7.81 2.10 10.23
N ALA A 128 9.00 2.32 9.64
CA ALA A 128 9.69 3.63 9.70
C ALA A 128 8.84 4.79 9.19
N THR A 129 7.90 4.53 8.27
CA THR A 129 6.97 5.55 7.78
C THR A 129 6.07 6.14 8.86
N ASP A 130 5.83 5.41 9.96
CA ASP A 130 5.07 5.91 11.09
C ASP A 130 5.88 6.92 11.95
N GLU A 131 7.21 6.95 11.79
CA GLU A 131 8.15 7.79 12.52
C GLU A 131 8.63 9.00 11.70
N ILE A 132 8.00 9.28 10.56
CA ILE A 132 8.31 10.45 9.73
C ILE A 132 7.65 11.69 10.34
N ILE A 133 8.44 12.73 10.58
CA ILE A 133 7.97 14.02 11.10
C ILE A 133 7.65 14.97 9.94
N ALA A 134 8.51 15.00 8.93
CA ALA A 134 8.36 15.86 7.77
C ALA A 134 9.02 15.22 6.55
N ILE A 135 8.51 15.56 5.37
CA ILE A 135 9.13 15.25 4.09
C ILE A 135 9.18 16.57 3.31
N ASP A 136 10.38 17.00 2.95
CA ASP A 136 10.58 18.07 1.97
C ASP A 136 10.86 17.43 0.60
N PRO A 137 9.86 17.32 -0.29
CA PRO A 137 10.04 16.72 -1.61
C PRO A 137 10.96 17.55 -2.53
N CYS A 138 11.33 18.77 -2.15
CA CYS A 138 12.18 19.69 -2.90
C CYS A 138 13.61 19.84 -2.31
N ALA A 139 13.88 19.30 -1.11
CA ALA A 139 15.13 19.53 -0.38
C ALA A 139 16.40 18.99 -1.06
N SER A 140 16.29 17.99 -1.93
CA SER A 140 17.47 17.36 -2.54
C SER A 140 17.17 16.70 -3.88
N SER A 141 18.23 16.34 -4.61
CA SER A 141 18.10 15.60 -5.88
C SER A 141 17.45 14.23 -5.73
N ASN A 142 17.48 13.64 -4.53
CA ASN A 142 16.91 12.33 -4.22
C ASN A 142 15.82 12.48 -3.14
N PHE A 143 14.58 12.08 -3.42
CA PHE A 143 13.44 12.20 -2.50
C PHE A 143 13.74 11.75 -1.05
N SER A 144 14.54 10.70 -0.89
CA SER A 144 14.94 10.16 0.43
C SER A 144 15.74 11.13 1.30
N GLY A 145 16.45 12.09 0.70
CA GLY A 145 17.23 13.11 1.42
C GLY A 145 16.37 14.17 2.09
N GLY A 146 15.10 14.31 1.68
CA GLY A 146 14.13 15.23 2.28
C GLY A 146 13.37 14.65 3.48
N ILE A 147 13.60 13.38 3.85
CA ILE A 147 12.85 12.71 4.92
C ILE A 147 13.47 13.03 6.27
N SER A 148 12.67 13.63 7.16
CA SER A 148 13.01 13.85 8.56
C SER A 148 12.27 12.84 9.44
N TYR A 149 13.03 11.94 10.07
CA TYR A 149 12.52 10.98 11.03
C TYR A 149 12.53 11.51 12.47
N SER A 150 11.78 10.87 13.35
CA SER A 150 11.88 11.06 14.80
C SER A 150 13.30 10.79 15.31
N LYS A 151 13.65 11.35 16.47
CA LYS A 151 14.97 11.15 17.09
C LYS A 151 15.30 9.66 17.24
N GLY A 152 14.35 8.87 17.75
CA GLY A 152 14.53 7.42 17.94
C GLY A 152 14.80 6.69 16.62
N MET A 153 14.00 6.97 15.59
CA MET A 153 14.18 6.34 14.29
C MET A 153 15.48 6.80 13.59
N GLN A 154 15.94 8.04 13.80
CA GLN A 154 17.26 8.50 13.34
C GLN A 154 18.39 7.73 14.02
N GLU A 155 18.30 7.51 15.34
CA GLU A 155 19.28 6.73 16.08
C GLU A 155 19.30 5.27 15.61
N LEU A 156 18.14 4.64 15.40
CA LEU A 156 18.03 3.30 14.85
C LEU A 156 18.62 3.21 13.44
N LYS A 157 18.31 4.18 12.56
CA LYS A 157 18.88 4.25 11.22
C LYS A 157 20.41 4.29 11.26
N ARG A 158 21.00 5.14 12.11
CA ARG A 158 22.46 5.21 12.27
C ARG A 158 23.03 3.89 12.81
N TYR A 159 22.39 3.30 13.81
CA TYR A 159 22.82 2.02 14.35
C TYR A 159 22.86 0.92 13.29
N ILE A 160 21.79 0.79 12.48
CA ILE A 160 21.73 -0.18 11.37
C ILE A 160 22.81 0.08 10.33
N GLN A 161 23.13 1.34 10.03
CA GLN A 161 24.19 1.70 9.09
C GLN A 161 25.58 1.29 9.59
N ASP A 162 25.82 1.43 10.90
CA ASP A 162 27.09 1.06 11.55
C ASP A 162 27.22 -0.47 11.76
N HIS A 163 26.11 -1.22 11.66
CA HIS A 163 26.01 -2.66 11.94
C HIS A 163 25.33 -3.41 10.77
N PRO A 164 26.02 -3.61 9.63
CA PRO A 164 25.45 -4.22 8.43
C PRO A 164 25.02 -5.69 8.61
N GLU A 165 25.48 -6.35 9.67
CA GLU A 165 25.05 -7.68 10.09
C GLU A 165 23.61 -7.73 10.61
N CYS A 166 23.05 -6.59 11.06
CA CYS A 166 21.67 -6.53 11.53
C CYS A 166 20.69 -7.00 10.45
N CYS A 167 19.84 -7.97 10.78
CA CYS A 167 18.74 -8.36 9.90
C CYS A 167 17.59 -7.35 10.04
N VAL A 168 17.32 -6.57 9.00
CA VAL A 168 16.27 -5.53 9.00
C VAL A 168 15.21 -5.87 7.98
N ILE A 169 13.95 -5.81 8.40
CA ILE A 169 12.77 -6.09 7.57
C ILE A 169 11.83 -4.88 7.62
N ASP A 170 11.61 -4.18 6.50
CA ASP A 170 12.40 -4.16 5.26
C ASP A 170 13.45 -3.05 5.30
N PRO A 171 14.61 -3.18 4.61
CA PRO A 171 15.60 -2.12 4.54
C PRO A 171 14.99 -0.76 4.15
N LEU A 172 15.46 0.34 4.76
CA LEU A 172 14.91 1.68 4.49
C LEU A 172 14.95 2.09 3.02
N ASP A 173 15.99 1.68 2.29
CA ASP A 173 16.11 1.93 0.85
C ASP A 173 15.03 1.24 0.04
N ASN A 174 14.45 0.15 0.58
CA ASN A 174 13.30 -0.51 -0.03
C ASN A 174 11.99 0.26 0.21
N ILE A 175 11.92 0.98 1.33
CA ILE A 175 10.73 1.71 1.75
C ILE A 175 10.66 3.09 1.10
N HIS A 176 11.81 3.76 0.92
CA HIS A 176 11.85 5.14 0.42
C HIS A 176 11.11 5.36 -0.92
N PRO A 177 11.19 4.45 -1.92
CA PRO A 177 10.43 4.62 -3.17
C PRO A 177 8.90 4.59 -2.97
N LEU A 178 8.41 3.92 -1.92
CA LEU A 178 6.99 3.84 -1.59
C LEU A 178 6.46 5.12 -0.90
N LEU A 179 7.33 6.09 -0.60
CA LEU A 179 6.95 7.39 -0.07
C LEU A 179 6.70 8.43 -1.17
N ASP A 180 7.02 8.11 -2.41
CA ASP A 180 6.90 9.01 -3.56
C ASP A 180 5.97 8.39 -4.61
N ARG A 181 4.76 8.93 -4.74
CA ARG A 181 3.75 8.47 -5.72
C ARG A 181 4.28 8.55 -7.15
N PHE A 182 5.10 9.54 -7.49
CA PHE A 182 5.73 9.60 -8.82
C PHE A 182 6.68 8.42 -9.01
N ARG A 183 7.50 8.13 -8.00
CA ARG A 183 8.44 7.01 -8.05
C ARG A 183 7.74 5.66 -8.12
N ILE A 184 6.71 5.42 -7.29
CA ILE A 184 5.86 4.22 -7.36
C ILE A 184 5.40 4.01 -8.80
N GLN A 185 4.90 5.05 -9.44
CA GLN A 185 4.37 4.96 -10.79
C GLN A 185 5.44 4.69 -11.85
N GLN A 186 6.60 5.36 -11.78
CA GLN A 186 7.73 5.06 -12.67
C GLN A 186 8.13 3.60 -12.58
N ILE A 187 8.06 3.04 -11.37
CA ILE A 187 8.37 1.65 -11.17
C ILE A 187 7.29 0.75 -11.76
N LEU A 188 6.00 1.04 -11.52
CA LEU A 188 4.87 0.31 -12.10
C LEU A 188 4.89 0.31 -13.64
N LEU A 189 5.30 1.42 -14.26
CA LEU A 189 5.48 1.53 -15.71
C LEU A 189 6.65 0.69 -16.23
N GLY A 190 7.67 0.47 -15.42
CA GLY A 190 8.81 -0.37 -15.75
C GLY A 190 8.54 -1.87 -15.64
N LEU A 191 7.29 -2.27 -15.33
CA LEU A 191 6.94 -3.67 -15.15
C LEU A 191 6.44 -4.26 -16.46
N GLU A 192 7.11 -5.30 -16.91
CA GLU A 192 6.64 -6.11 -18.03
C GLU A 192 5.49 -7.00 -17.56
N VAL A 193 4.29 -6.41 -17.40
CA VAL A 193 3.09 -7.18 -17.10
C VAL A 193 2.61 -7.84 -18.40
N PRO A 194 2.64 -9.19 -18.54
CA PRO A 194 2.03 -9.88 -19.66
C PRO A 194 0.55 -9.51 -19.72
N PHE A 195 0.02 -9.44 -20.94
CA PHE A 195 -1.41 -9.32 -21.16
C PHE A 195 -2.14 -10.45 -20.43
N LEU A 196 -2.88 -10.11 -19.39
CA LEU A 196 -3.72 -11.08 -18.69
C LEU A 196 -5.05 -11.12 -19.43
N ASN A 197 -5.31 -12.25 -20.11
CA ASN A 197 -6.53 -12.46 -20.88
C ASN A 197 -6.85 -11.34 -21.90
N GLY A 198 -5.83 -10.68 -22.46
CA GLY A 198 -6.00 -9.60 -23.43
C GLY A 198 -6.19 -8.20 -22.84
N HIS A 199 -6.27 -8.07 -21.51
CA HIS A 199 -6.40 -6.80 -20.81
C HIS A 199 -5.05 -6.27 -20.33
N LYS A 200 -4.89 -4.95 -20.33
CA LYS A 200 -3.66 -4.27 -19.92
C LYS A 200 -3.72 -3.96 -18.43
N THR A 201 -2.61 -4.18 -17.74
CA THR A 201 -2.40 -3.62 -16.40
C THR A 201 -1.44 -2.47 -16.55
N LEU A 202 -1.99 -1.28 -16.76
CA LEU A 202 -1.19 -0.08 -16.91
C LEU A 202 -1.59 0.92 -15.84
N PRO A 203 -0.62 1.55 -15.16
CA PRO A 203 -0.93 2.82 -14.55
C PRO A 203 -1.32 3.80 -15.68
N LYS A 204 -2.55 4.34 -15.61
CA LYS A 204 -2.99 5.39 -16.52
C LYS A 204 -2.01 6.57 -16.49
N ILE A 205 -2.02 7.34 -17.58
CA ILE A 205 -1.21 8.54 -17.78
C ILE A 205 -1.26 9.40 -16.50
N LEU A 206 -0.08 9.83 -16.06
CA LEU A 206 0.09 10.66 -14.88
C LEU A 206 0.93 11.88 -15.22
N PHE A 207 0.63 12.98 -14.57
CA PHE A 207 1.30 14.24 -14.80
C PHE A 207 1.71 14.87 -13.47
N LYS A 208 3.01 15.12 -13.31
CA LYS A 208 3.56 15.76 -12.12
C LYS A 208 3.52 17.28 -12.29
N VAL A 209 3.04 17.96 -11.25
CA VAL A 209 3.05 19.43 -11.14
C VAL A 209 3.80 19.86 -9.89
N SER A 210 4.53 20.97 -9.99
CA SER A 210 5.18 21.61 -8.85
C SER A 210 4.34 22.74 -8.26
N SER A 211 3.39 23.28 -9.03
CA SER A 211 2.38 24.24 -8.61
C SER A 211 1.15 24.19 -9.53
N PHE A 212 -0.04 24.41 -8.96
CA PHE A 212 -1.26 24.55 -9.76
C PHE A 212 -1.40 25.92 -10.44
N SER A 213 -0.54 26.87 -10.06
CA SER A 213 -0.47 28.20 -10.68
C SER A 213 0.57 28.29 -11.80
N GLU A 214 1.13 27.15 -12.23
CA GLU A 214 2.07 27.10 -13.36
C GLU A 214 1.44 27.67 -14.64
N PRO A 215 2.17 28.49 -15.41
CA PRO A 215 1.68 29.00 -16.68
C PRO A 215 1.44 27.83 -17.65
N ASN A 216 0.35 27.89 -18.41
CA ASN A 216 -0.03 26.89 -19.41
C ASN A 216 -0.22 25.46 -18.86
N LEU A 217 -0.64 25.30 -17.60
CA LEU A 217 -0.99 23.98 -17.04
C LEU A 217 -2.04 23.27 -17.91
N GLU A 218 -3.09 23.99 -18.34
CA GLU A 218 -4.14 23.45 -19.20
C GLU A 218 -3.62 22.90 -20.55
N GLY A 219 -2.72 23.65 -21.21
CA GLY A 219 -2.10 23.18 -22.45
C GLY A 219 -1.24 21.93 -22.23
N ARG A 220 -0.47 21.88 -21.13
CA ARG A 220 0.35 20.70 -20.80
C ARG A 220 -0.48 19.47 -20.42
N LEU A 221 -1.61 19.66 -19.75
CA LEU A 221 -2.56 18.58 -19.46
C LEU A 221 -3.18 18.03 -20.76
N SER A 222 -3.49 18.93 -21.70
CA SER A 222 -3.99 18.56 -23.03
C SER A 222 -2.95 17.80 -23.85
N GLU A 223 -1.68 18.25 -23.84
CA GLU A 223 -0.55 17.55 -24.46
C GLU A 223 -0.28 16.17 -23.85
N ALA A 224 -0.53 16.03 -22.55
CA ALA A 224 -0.45 14.75 -21.86
C ALA A 224 -1.62 13.80 -22.20
N ASN A 225 -2.65 14.24 -22.94
CA ASN A 225 -3.87 13.49 -23.23
C ASN A 225 -4.60 12.97 -21.97
N LEU A 226 -4.61 13.75 -20.89
CA LEU A 226 -5.38 13.44 -19.69
C LEU A 226 -6.86 13.76 -19.88
N SER A 227 -7.73 12.76 -19.70
CA SER A 227 -9.19 12.97 -19.75
C SER A 227 -9.73 13.32 -18.38
N PHE A 228 -10.73 14.20 -18.32
CA PHE A 228 -11.44 14.50 -17.06
C PHE A 228 -12.49 13.42 -16.73
N PRO A 229 -12.82 13.22 -15.44
CA PRO A 229 -12.25 13.90 -14.29
C PRO A 229 -10.83 13.42 -13.94
N ASN A 230 -10.10 14.22 -13.18
CA ASN A 230 -8.78 13.88 -12.67
C ASN A 230 -8.79 13.75 -11.15
N ILE A 231 -8.13 12.73 -10.62
CA ILE A 231 -7.77 12.65 -9.22
C ILE A 231 -6.39 13.27 -9.00
N VAL A 232 -6.31 14.19 -8.05
CA VAL A 232 -5.09 14.91 -7.67
C VAL A 232 -4.61 14.40 -6.31
N LYS A 233 -3.37 13.95 -6.26
CA LYS A 233 -2.74 13.34 -5.08
C LYS A 233 -1.43 14.08 -4.78
N PRO A 234 -1.07 14.38 -3.53
CA PRO A 234 0.28 14.85 -3.20
C PRO A 234 1.34 13.89 -3.74
N GLN A 235 2.52 14.37 -4.14
CA GLN A 235 3.62 13.47 -4.51
C GLN A 235 4.01 12.58 -3.33
N VAL A 236 3.99 13.13 -2.11
CA VAL A 236 4.22 12.36 -0.88
C VAL A 236 3.08 11.36 -0.67
N ALA A 237 3.41 10.07 -0.61
CA ALA A 237 2.44 8.99 -0.59
C ALA A 237 1.88 8.67 0.80
N CYS A 238 2.72 8.77 1.83
CA CYS A 238 2.32 8.53 3.23
C CYS A 238 3.33 9.13 4.21
N GLY A 239 3.08 8.97 5.51
CA GLY A 239 3.99 9.32 6.60
C GLY A 239 3.74 10.70 7.22
N VAL A 240 3.12 11.61 6.47
CA VAL A 240 2.70 12.94 6.94
C VAL A 240 1.19 13.13 6.74
N ALA A 241 0.57 13.97 7.58
CA ALA A 241 -0.88 14.09 7.65
C ALA A 241 -1.51 14.60 6.34
N ASP A 242 -0.82 15.45 5.62
CA ASP A 242 -1.28 16.08 4.38
C ASP A 242 -1.06 15.22 3.12
N ALA A 243 -0.30 14.12 3.22
CA ALA A 243 -0.11 13.15 2.12
C ALA A 243 -1.43 12.50 1.64
N HIS A 244 -2.48 12.62 2.43
CA HIS A 244 -3.80 12.04 2.19
C HIS A 244 -4.85 13.05 1.72
N ASN A 245 -4.51 14.35 1.68
CA ASN A 245 -5.38 15.41 1.18
C ASN A 245 -5.39 15.36 -0.36
N MET A 246 -6.50 14.93 -0.93
CA MET A 246 -6.66 14.69 -2.37
C MET A 246 -7.83 15.51 -2.90
N ALA A 247 -7.94 15.56 -4.23
CA ALA A 247 -9.08 16.17 -4.89
C ALA A 247 -9.54 15.38 -6.10
N VAL A 248 -10.82 15.48 -6.44
CA VAL A 248 -11.33 15.16 -7.79
C VAL A 248 -11.66 16.47 -8.50
N VAL A 249 -11.08 16.67 -9.67
CA VAL A 249 -11.17 17.88 -10.49
C VAL A 249 -11.86 17.53 -11.81
N PHE A 250 -12.86 18.31 -12.20
CA PHE A 250 -13.71 18.01 -13.37
C PHE A 250 -13.37 18.87 -14.59
N ARG A 251 -12.69 20.02 -14.39
CA ARG A 251 -12.37 20.98 -15.45
C ARG A 251 -11.00 21.61 -15.20
N ALA A 252 -10.32 22.03 -16.27
CA ALA A 252 -8.95 22.55 -16.18
C ALA A 252 -8.83 23.86 -15.36
N GLU A 253 -9.86 24.68 -15.34
CA GLU A 253 -9.88 25.92 -14.55
C GLU A 253 -9.85 25.68 -13.04
N ASP A 254 -10.39 24.54 -12.59
CA ASP A 254 -10.57 24.19 -11.18
C ASP A 254 -9.27 23.72 -10.49
N PHE A 255 -8.17 23.55 -11.24
CA PHE A 255 -6.85 23.36 -10.65
C PHE A 255 -6.36 24.63 -9.94
N LYS A 256 -6.75 25.82 -10.42
CA LYS A 256 -6.34 27.10 -9.82
C LYS A 256 -6.96 27.24 -8.44
N GLY A 257 -6.11 27.38 -7.41
CA GLY A 257 -6.56 27.54 -6.03
C GLY A 257 -6.82 26.22 -5.29
N LEU A 258 -6.49 25.08 -5.88
CA LEU A 258 -6.57 23.79 -5.20
C LEU A 258 -5.62 23.75 -4.00
N SER A 259 -6.12 23.27 -2.85
CA SER A 259 -5.38 23.22 -1.58
C SER A 259 -4.57 21.94 -1.37
N VAL A 260 -4.56 21.03 -2.35
CA VAL A 260 -3.75 19.81 -2.30
C VAL A 260 -2.25 20.19 -2.22
N PRO A 261 -1.47 19.61 -1.30
CA PRO A 261 -0.04 19.88 -1.22
C PRO A 261 0.69 19.63 -2.53
N VAL A 262 1.61 20.54 -2.87
CA VAL A 262 2.50 20.43 -4.05
C VAL A 262 3.94 20.11 -3.62
N PRO A 263 4.73 19.37 -4.43
CA PRO A 263 4.38 18.82 -5.74
C PRO A 263 3.27 17.77 -5.67
N ALA A 264 2.47 17.69 -6.73
CA ALA A 264 1.31 16.80 -6.82
C ALA A 264 1.34 15.96 -8.10
N ILE A 265 0.60 14.86 -8.09
CA ILE A 265 0.35 13.95 -9.19
C ILE A 265 -1.10 14.10 -9.62
N ILE A 266 -1.29 14.45 -10.88
CA ILE A 266 -2.58 14.47 -11.55
C ILE A 266 -2.71 13.16 -12.32
N GLN A 267 -3.77 12.41 -12.04
CA GLN A 267 -4.05 11.12 -12.64
C GLN A 267 -5.48 11.12 -13.15
N GLU A 268 -5.73 10.48 -14.28
CA GLU A 268 -7.10 10.28 -14.76
C GLU A 268 -7.91 9.47 -13.74
N TYR A 269 -9.13 9.93 -13.45
CA TYR A 269 -10.06 9.17 -12.63
C TYR A 269 -10.61 7.99 -13.44
N VAL A 270 -10.72 6.83 -12.81
CA VAL A 270 -11.20 5.62 -13.45
C VAL A 270 -12.46 5.16 -12.76
N ASP A 271 -13.50 4.89 -13.54
CA ASP A 271 -14.75 4.35 -13.04
C ASP A 271 -14.60 2.89 -12.66
N HIS A 272 -14.92 2.58 -11.41
CA HIS A 272 -14.61 1.30 -10.77
C HIS A 272 -15.77 0.72 -9.98
N GLY A 273 -17.01 1.12 -10.30
CA GLY A 273 -18.21 0.57 -9.69
C GLY A 273 -18.31 0.82 -8.18
N SER A 274 -17.60 1.81 -7.65
CA SER A 274 -17.49 2.08 -6.20
C SER A 274 -16.84 0.97 -5.38
N SER A 275 -16.01 0.11 -6.00
CA SER A 275 -15.33 -1.00 -5.34
C SER A 275 -13.83 -0.98 -5.58
N ILE A 276 -13.04 -1.29 -4.55
CA ILE A 276 -11.59 -1.42 -4.65
C ILE A 276 -11.13 -2.74 -4.05
N TYR A 277 -10.19 -3.41 -4.71
CA TYR A 277 -9.53 -4.60 -4.20
C TYR A 277 -8.24 -4.22 -3.49
N LYS A 278 -8.12 -4.64 -2.24
CA LYS A 278 -6.88 -4.52 -1.46
C LYS A 278 -6.20 -5.87 -1.41
N PHE A 279 -5.07 -5.98 -2.07
CA PHE A 279 -4.18 -7.13 -2.00
C PHE A 279 -3.17 -6.96 -0.88
N TYR A 280 -2.93 -8.02 -0.13
CA TYR A 280 -1.93 -8.11 0.92
C TYR A 280 -0.93 -9.19 0.53
N VAL A 281 0.34 -8.82 0.46
CA VAL A 281 1.45 -9.69 0.10
C VAL A 281 2.27 -9.95 1.37
N LEU A 282 2.31 -11.20 1.79
CA LEU A 282 3.03 -11.69 2.97
C LEU A 282 3.98 -12.80 2.55
N GLY A 283 5.21 -12.43 2.18
CA GLY A 283 6.16 -13.36 1.56
C GLY A 283 5.58 -13.89 0.24
N GLU A 284 5.44 -15.21 0.13
CA GLU A 284 4.88 -15.87 -1.06
C GLU A 284 3.34 -15.89 -1.07
N ASN A 285 2.69 -15.52 0.04
CA ASN A 285 1.23 -15.55 0.15
C ASN A 285 0.62 -14.23 -0.31
N VAL A 286 -0.45 -14.32 -1.10
CA VAL A 286 -1.23 -13.17 -1.54
C VAL A 286 -2.69 -13.34 -1.11
N PHE A 287 -3.17 -12.39 -0.33
CA PHE A 287 -4.56 -12.30 0.12
C PHE A 287 -5.22 -11.09 -0.51
N HIS A 288 -6.56 -11.05 -0.49
CA HIS A 288 -7.28 -9.86 -0.93
C HIS A 288 -8.52 -9.59 -0.06
N ALA A 289 -8.98 -8.34 -0.09
CA ALA A 289 -10.25 -7.93 0.46
C ALA A 289 -10.89 -6.85 -0.42
N THR A 290 -12.20 -6.93 -0.59
CA THR A 290 -12.98 -5.90 -1.31
C THR A 290 -13.45 -4.82 -0.33
N ARG A 291 -13.37 -3.55 -0.73
CA ARG A 291 -13.89 -2.42 0.04
C ARG A 291 -14.71 -1.50 -0.85
N LYS A 292 -15.72 -0.85 -0.26
CA LYS A 292 -16.36 0.31 -0.88
C LYS A 292 -15.33 1.41 -1.11
N SER A 293 -15.43 2.04 -2.27
CA SER A 293 -14.57 3.10 -2.79
C SER A 293 -15.43 4.28 -3.26
N MET A 294 -14.82 5.25 -3.95
CA MET A 294 -15.51 6.40 -4.53
C MET A 294 -16.42 5.99 -5.68
N PRO A 295 -17.57 6.66 -5.88
CA PRO A 295 -18.49 6.34 -6.95
C PRO A 295 -17.94 6.73 -8.32
N ASN A 296 -18.59 6.27 -9.39
CA ASN A 296 -18.19 6.61 -10.75
C ASN A 296 -18.27 8.12 -11.02
N ALA A 297 -17.55 8.56 -12.04
CA ALA A 297 -17.34 9.94 -12.45
C ALA A 297 -18.65 10.70 -12.64
N ASN A 298 -19.69 10.05 -13.19
CA ASN A 298 -21.00 10.66 -13.37
C ASN A 298 -21.64 11.08 -12.03
N VAL A 299 -21.60 10.21 -11.01
CA VAL A 299 -22.14 10.49 -9.67
C VAL A 299 -21.30 11.59 -8.98
N LEU A 300 -19.99 11.51 -9.11
CA LEU A 300 -19.09 12.54 -8.59
C LEU A 300 -19.35 13.90 -9.25
N LEU A 301 -19.54 13.94 -10.57
CA LEU A 301 -19.84 15.16 -11.31
C LEU A 301 -21.17 15.76 -10.86
N SER A 302 -22.24 14.96 -10.74
CA SER A 302 -23.53 15.47 -10.22
C SER A 302 -23.39 16.05 -8.81
N SER A 303 -22.63 15.41 -7.93
CA SER A 303 -22.37 15.94 -6.58
C SER A 303 -21.55 17.24 -6.57
N SER A 304 -20.69 17.43 -7.58
CA SER A 304 -19.93 18.67 -7.78
C SER A 304 -20.83 19.78 -8.31
N GLU A 305 -21.68 19.48 -9.30
CA GLU A 305 -22.63 20.43 -9.90
C GLU A 305 -23.62 20.98 -8.84
N GLU A 306 -24.14 20.12 -7.96
CA GLU A 306 -24.97 20.53 -6.82
C GLU A 306 -24.26 21.48 -5.85
N ASN A 307 -22.94 21.36 -5.74
CA ASN A 307 -22.07 22.19 -4.90
C ASN A 307 -21.37 23.30 -5.70
N GLY A 308 -22.00 23.81 -6.75
CA GLY A 308 -21.50 24.95 -7.53
C GLY A 308 -20.36 24.62 -8.49
N SER A 309 -20.28 23.36 -8.96
CA SER A 309 -19.25 22.85 -9.88
C SER A 309 -17.81 22.95 -9.35
N ALA A 310 -17.66 22.90 -8.02
CA ALA A 310 -16.35 22.95 -7.36
C ALA A 310 -15.65 21.58 -7.34
N PRO A 311 -14.30 21.54 -7.28
CA PRO A 311 -13.58 20.29 -7.08
C PRO A 311 -13.95 19.65 -5.74
N ILE A 312 -13.96 18.31 -5.69
CA ILE A 312 -14.26 17.56 -4.48
C ILE A 312 -12.97 17.34 -3.71
N LEU A 313 -12.79 18.05 -2.60
CA LEU A 313 -11.67 17.87 -1.67
C LEU A 313 -11.98 16.79 -0.64
N PHE A 314 -11.01 15.91 -0.36
CA PHE A 314 -11.19 14.85 0.63
C PHE A 314 -9.86 14.38 1.25
N ASP A 315 -9.96 13.69 2.38
CA ASP A 315 -8.83 13.01 3.03
C ASP A 315 -9.05 11.50 2.95
N SER A 316 -8.19 10.82 2.19
CA SER A 316 -8.31 9.38 1.89
C SER A 316 -8.23 8.46 3.12
N LEU A 317 -7.74 8.93 4.27
CA LEU A 317 -7.76 8.16 5.52
C LEU A 317 -8.99 8.44 6.38
N LYS A 318 -9.57 9.65 6.29
CA LYS A 318 -10.72 10.05 7.09
C LYS A 318 -12.04 9.66 6.44
N SER A 319 -12.26 10.07 5.20
CA SER A 319 -13.52 9.86 4.50
C SER A 319 -13.34 9.95 2.99
N LEU A 320 -13.83 8.94 2.28
CA LEU A 320 -13.98 9.00 0.84
C LEU A 320 -15.31 9.67 0.47
N PRO A 321 -15.36 10.43 -0.63
CA PRO A 321 -16.62 10.81 -1.27
C PRO A 321 -17.39 9.53 -1.62
N THR A 322 -18.49 9.26 -0.94
CA THR A 322 -19.32 8.06 -1.15
C THR A 322 -20.75 8.50 -1.39
N SER A 323 -21.50 7.73 -2.19
CA SER A 323 -22.92 8.00 -2.41
C SER A 323 -23.72 7.74 -1.12
N ASN A 324 -24.62 8.64 -0.75
CA ASN A 324 -25.54 8.48 0.37
C ASN A 324 -26.62 7.43 0.03
N GLU A 325 -26.27 6.14 0.06
CA GLU A 325 -27.28 5.08 0.09
C GLU A 325 -27.81 4.94 1.52
N GLY A 326 -28.73 5.83 1.92
CA GLY A 326 -29.35 5.73 3.24
C GLY A 326 -30.21 6.90 3.69
N GLN A 327 -31.31 7.21 2.99
CA GLN A 327 -32.56 7.64 3.62
C GLN A 327 -33.72 7.39 2.63
N GLY A 328 -34.69 6.57 3.05
CA GLY A 328 -35.70 6.02 2.17
C GLY A 328 -36.63 7.05 1.55
N SER A 329 -36.86 6.93 0.24
CA SER A 329 -38.18 7.08 -0.36
C SER A 329 -38.21 6.33 -1.70
N ASN A 330 -39.20 5.46 -1.86
CA ASN A 330 -39.53 4.82 -3.13
C ASN A 330 -39.91 5.88 -4.16
N ALA A 331 -39.10 6.08 -5.21
CA ALA A 331 -39.55 6.30 -6.59
C ALA A 331 -38.33 6.56 -7.49
N GLY A 332 -38.12 5.68 -8.47
CA GLY A 332 -37.14 5.88 -9.54
C GLY A 332 -36.27 4.65 -9.75
N LYS A 333 -36.77 3.67 -10.50
CA LYS A 333 -35.90 2.80 -11.30
C LYS A 333 -35.15 3.72 -12.27
N HIS A 334 -33.99 4.21 -11.86
CA HIS A 334 -32.96 4.59 -12.82
C HIS A 334 -32.16 3.33 -13.08
N SER A 335 -32.16 2.86 -14.33
CA SER A 335 -31.25 1.80 -14.72
C SER A 335 -29.84 2.29 -14.38
N LEU A 336 -29.18 1.55 -13.49
CA LEU A 336 -27.74 1.61 -13.38
C LEU A 336 -27.24 1.01 -14.70
N ASP A 337 -27.08 1.86 -15.70
CA ASP A 337 -26.31 1.52 -16.89
C ASP A 337 -24.87 1.32 -16.40
N VAL A 338 -24.52 0.08 -16.07
CA VAL A 338 -23.14 -0.33 -15.82
C VAL A 338 -22.42 -0.13 -17.15
N GLN A 339 -21.72 0.99 -17.28
CA GLN A 339 -20.80 1.18 -18.39
C GLN A 339 -19.74 0.08 -18.26
N GLU A 340 -19.67 -0.84 -19.22
CA GLU A 340 -18.60 -1.82 -19.34
C GLU A 340 -17.27 -1.06 -19.42
N GLY A 341 -16.53 -1.02 -18.30
CA GLY A 341 -15.14 -0.58 -18.29
C GLY A 341 -14.29 -1.47 -19.18
N SER A 342 -13.09 -1.03 -19.57
CA SER A 342 -12.21 -1.73 -20.52
C SER A 342 -11.77 -3.14 -20.11
N GLY A 343 -12.08 -3.59 -18.89
CA GLY A 343 -11.60 -4.83 -18.30
C GLY A 343 -10.14 -4.75 -17.81
N ASP A 344 -9.54 -3.56 -17.84
CA ASP A 344 -8.17 -3.32 -17.43
C ASP A 344 -8.03 -3.20 -15.91
N HIS A 345 -6.92 -3.72 -15.38
CA HIS A 345 -6.57 -3.57 -13.97
C HIS A 345 -5.72 -2.33 -13.74
N VAL A 346 -6.16 -1.45 -12.84
CA VAL A 346 -5.40 -0.24 -12.47
C VAL A 346 -4.90 -0.35 -11.04
N ILE A 347 -3.60 -0.15 -10.84
CA ILE A 347 -3.00 -0.04 -9.51
C ILE A 347 -3.07 1.41 -9.09
N VAL A 348 -3.86 1.69 -8.05
CA VAL A 348 -4.17 3.07 -7.63
C VAL A 348 -3.36 3.51 -6.41
N ASP A 349 -2.84 2.54 -5.65
CA ASP A 349 -2.05 2.78 -4.43
C ASP A 349 -1.19 1.56 -4.04
N VAL A 350 -0.03 1.80 -3.42
CA VAL A 350 0.90 0.77 -2.92
C VAL A 350 1.37 1.17 -1.52
N ASN A 351 1.22 0.27 -0.56
CA ASN A 351 1.51 0.52 0.85
C ASN A 351 2.51 -0.49 1.41
N TYR A 352 3.49 0.00 2.17
CA TYR A 352 4.38 -0.84 2.97
C TYR A 352 3.69 -1.29 4.27
N LEU A 353 3.82 -2.57 4.66
CA LEU A 353 3.41 -3.11 5.97
C LEU A 353 2.07 -2.53 6.53
N PRO A 354 0.94 -2.69 5.81
CA PRO A 354 -0.39 -2.39 6.35
C PRO A 354 -0.76 -3.38 7.47
N SER A 355 -1.83 -3.11 8.24
CA SER A 355 -2.26 -3.99 9.34
C SER A 355 -3.01 -5.26 8.91
N PHE A 356 -3.23 -5.45 7.60
CA PHE A 356 -3.94 -6.62 7.00
C PHE A 356 -5.20 -7.04 7.78
N LYS A 357 -5.90 -6.04 8.34
CA LYS A 357 -7.00 -6.27 9.28
C LYS A 357 -8.21 -6.95 8.66
N GLU A 358 -8.34 -6.81 7.34
CA GLU A 358 -9.36 -7.40 6.51
C GLU A 358 -9.14 -8.90 6.24
N ILE A 359 -7.95 -9.45 6.51
CA ILE A 359 -7.62 -10.87 6.27
C ILE A 359 -7.84 -11.68 7.56
N PRO A 360 -8.42 -12.91 7.48
CA PRO A 360 -8.59 -13.79 8.63
C PRO A 360 -7.29 -14.01 9.40
N VAL A 361 -7.37 -13.94 10.73
CA VAL A 361 -6.21 -14.09 11.63
C VAL A 361 -5.51 -15.45 11.46
N SER A 362 -6.30 -16.51 11.23
CA SER A 362 -5.80 -17.87 10.98
C SER A 362 -4.95 -18.00 9.73
N GLU A 363 -5.04 -17.05 8.80
CA GLU A 363 -4.28 -17.04 7.55
C GLU A 363 -3.17 -15.99 7.60
N ALA A 364 -3.51 -14.75 7.96
CA ALA A 364 -2.58 -13.63 7.92
C ALA A 364 -1.42 -13.76 8.90
N ILE A 365 -1.66 -14.26 10.11
CA ILE A 365 -0.63 -14.32 11.16
C ILE A 365 0.42 -15.38 10.87
N PRO A 366 0.06 -16.64 10.54
CA PRO A 366 1.04 -17.62 10.07
C PRO A 366 1.84 -17.11 8.87
N ALA A 367 1.17 -16.56 7.84
CA ALA A 367 1.84 -16.06 6.65
C ALA A 367 2.80 -14.91 6.95
N PHE A 368 2.43 -14.01 7.86
CA PHE A 368 3.29 -12.92 8.32
C PHE A 368 4.54 -13.44 9.04
N TRP A 369 4.38 -14.40 9.95
CA TRP A 369 5.52 -15.02 10.61
C TRP A 369 6.43 -15.76 9.62
N ASP A 370 5.85 -16.50 8.68
CA ASP A 370 6.60 -17.25 7.67
C ASP A 370 7.37 -16.32 6.72
N ALA A 371 6.80 -15.15 6.39
CA ALA A 371 7.48 -14.12 5.61
C ALA A 371 8.72 -13.59 6.35
N ILE A 372 8.61 -13.29 7.66
CA ILE A 372 9.74 -12.83 8.48
C ILE A 372 10.82 -13.91 8.57
N ARG A 373 10.42 -15.14 8.88
CA ARG A 373 11.28 -16.33 8.98
C ARG A 373 12.07 -16.55 7.69
N SER A 374 11.36 -16.60 6.56
CA SER A 374 11.94 -16.84 5.24
C SER A 374 12.89 -15.72 4.82
N SER A 375 12.56 -14.47 5.16
CA SER A 375 13.42 -13.31 4.90
C SER A 375 14.74 -13.41 5.65
N TYR A 376 14.70 -13.81 6.93
CA TYR A 376 15.90 -14.05 7.73
C TYR A 376 16.74 -15.21 7.19
N ASP A 377 16.13 -16.38 6.98
CA ASP A 377 16.84 -17.59 6.56
C ASP A 377 17.52 -17.39 5.19
N SER A 378 16.84 -16.67 4.29
CA SER A 378 17.39 -16.32 2.97
C SER A 378 18.52 -15.29 3.00
N ARG A 379 18.66 -14.52 4.08
CA ARG A 379 19.79 -13.60 4.29
C ARG A 379 20.99 -14.34 4.88
N LYS A 380 20.76 -15.31 5.78
CA LYS A 380 21.80 -16.20 6.33
C LYS A 380 22.43 -17.12 5.29
N ALA A 381 21.68 -17.50 4.27
CA ALA A 381 22.15 -18.38 3.20
C ALA A 381 23.02 -17.67 2.13
N LYS A 382 23.08 -16.34 2.15
CA LYS A 382 23.99 -15.53 1.32
C LYS A 382 25.28 -15.25 2.09
#